data_AF-A0A956DPN9-F1
#
_entry.id   AF-A0A956DPN9-F1
#
_cell.length_a   1.000
_cell.length_b   1.000
_cell.length_c   1.000
_cell.angle_alpha   90.00
_cell.angle_beta   90.00
_cell.angle_gamma   90.00
#
_symmetry.space_group_name_H-M   'P 1'
#
loop_
_entity.id
_entity.type
_entity.pdbx_description
1 polymer ?
#
loop_
_entity_poly.entity_id
_entity_poly.type
_entity_poly.pdbx_seq_one_letter_code
_entity_poly.pdbx_strand_id
1 'polypeptide(L)'
;MSKATDPFGQEAPDSLTELAQDAQKKKRRAILVVVGVAVAALGIGGAAWYFGEQAAKEQIATAWNETSACLVGAPLGDGEKASLRMRAIQLVAVHAERDRKADSRWPNRCADQVAQLHEALRKHGRDADGETGLAARSESFAVTLRKAEVMTDLSKDVDGVFEAAKGMGLAAQPATLQIPTPEPTKAFTLDSLPESARISPHQFTLDSVSATPMVGREIHIMVYDKKIDQTPIQCTFSPDGKDRCKALGGELVGKSGLRLGGTADDGASPLVFAGNEGDGGIYRSDGAFEKVIDMRAQSAWVSKDGYVALASYAQDRKDGRFDLVTQAAPTAPTRTVSIEPDAFGKGAYQVHRKQLLWGKLMVQTIFDKTEKTPRLFYADLPPREEAPSFSLIGDVNWINARIFGCRTAQTTVVGVGVTEGFLLFLEGDAWSSPVKIDNIGGAFGCHAGEAVFTNPFGGQERCTPAGCKFVEGLAPEWKPFTDKDQYWSDLSGKVLAVATTDRRGAVRYRWSEGKNLGTEGTDMVLFDDLVKDGAVQEESTVLGMMLGGRGDFAVVLLTTPKGVYALRFGADGKPQPATIQK
;
A
#
# COMPACT_ATOMS: atom_id res chain seq x y z
N MET A 1 -16.70 -70.24 73.03
CA MET A 1 -17.77 -69.51 73.76
C MET A 1 -19.09 -69.89 73.09
N SER A 2 -19.79 -70.91 73.59
CA SER A 2 -20.71 -70.91 74.75
C SER A 2 -22.16 -70.61 74.32
N LYS A 3 -22.95 -71.69 74.31
CA LYS A 3 -24.37 -71.85 74.69
C LYS A 3 -25.42 -70.82 74.21
N ALA A 4 -26.50 -71.30 73.59
CA ALA A 4 -27.73 -71.64 74.33
C ALA A 4 -28.80 -72.31 73.44
N THR A 5 -29.28 -73.47 73.90
CA THR A 5 -30.62 -74.08 73.70
C THR A 5 -31.71 -73.14 74.27
N ASP A 6 -32.98 -73.13 73.86
CA ASP A 6 -34.05 -74.17 73.95
C ASP A 6 -35.40 -73.48 73.46
N PRO A 7 -36.65 -74.00 73.63
CA PRO A 7 -37.34 -75.14 73.02
C PRO A 7 -38.83 -74.89 72.59
N PHE A 8 -39.47 -75.93 72.02
CA PHE A 8 -40.92 -76.22 71.92
C PHE A 8 -41.87 -75.38 71.04
N GLY A 9 -42.69 -76.10 70.23
CA GLY A 9 -44.00 -75.64 69.77
C GLY A 9 -44.49 -76.31 68.48
N GLN A 10 -45.34 -77.33 68.60
CA GLN A 10 -46.07 -78.00 67.51
C GLN A 10 -47.01 -77.04 66.74
N GLU A 11 -47.25 -77.28 65.44
CA GLU A 11 -48.59 -77.20 64.84
C GLU A 11 -48.66 -77.79 63.41
N ALA A 12 -49.90 -78.09 63.02
CA ALA A 12 -50.39 -79.06 62.04
C ALA A 12 -50.17 -78.70 60.54
N PRO A 13 -50.35 -79.67 59.61
CA PRO A 13 -50.17 -79.44 58.18
C PRO A 13 -51.42 -78.82 57.54
N ASP A 14 -51.37 -77.52 57.23
CA ASP A 14 -52.42 -76.85 56.44
C ASP A 14 -52.15 -76.99 54.94
N SER A 15 -52.83 -77.97 54.36
CA SER A 15 -52.85 -78.38 52.96
C SER A 15 -53.67 -77.45 52.06
N LEU A 16 -53.52 -76.12 52.21
CA LEU A 16 -54.25 -75.13 51.39
C LEU A 16 -53.37 -74.03 50.76
N THR A 17 -52.04 -74.15 50.80
CA THR A 17 -51.11 -73.14 50.22
C THR A 17 -50.49 -73.51 48.87
N GLU A 18 -50.73 -74.70 48.32
CA GLU A 18 -50.11 -75.12 47.05
C GLU A 18 -50.84 -74.64 45.78
N LEU A 19 -52.15 -74.39 45.82
CA LEU A 19 -52.90 -73.90 44.66
C LEU A 19 -52.84 -72.37 44.46
N ALA A 20 -52.46 -71.60 45.49
CA ALA A 20 -52.29 -70.15 45.41
C ALA A 20 -50.89 -69.73 44.92
N GLN A 21 -49.85 -70.53 45.17
CA GLN A 21 -48.47 -70.21 44.75
C GLN A 21 -48.23 -70.45 43.25
N ASP A 22 -48.99 -71.35 42.61
CA ASP A 22 -48.83 -71.64 41.18
C ASP A 22 -49.47 -70.59 40.26
N ALA A 23 -50.51 -69.90 40.73
CA ALA A 23 -51.09 -68.74 40.05
C ALA A 23 -50.16 -67.50 40.11
N GLN A 24 -49.41 -67.32 41.21
CA GLN A 24 -48.44 -66.23 41.37
C GLN A 24 -47.15 -66.45 40.57
N LYS A 25 -46.68 -67.69 40.42
CA LYS A 25 -45.52 -68.03 39.57
C LYS A 25 -45.79 -67.80 38.07
N LYS A 26 -47.01 -68.07 37.58
CA LYS A 26 -47.40 -67.76 36.19
C LYS A 26 -47.53 -66.25 35.91
N LYS A 27 -48.05 -65.45 36.85
CA LYS A 27 -48.04 -63.98 36.74
C LYS A 27 -46.63 -63.38 36.78
N ARG A 28 -45.73 -63.87 37.63
CA ARG A 28 -44.32 -63.42 37.67
C ARG A 28 -43.54 -63.77 36.40
N ARG A 29 -43.76 -64.95 35.80
CA ARG A 29 -43.15 -65.32 34.51
C ARG A 29 -43.69 -64.48 33.34
N ALA A 30 -44.99 -64.19 33.31
CA ALA A 30 -45.57 -63.32 32.28
C ALA A 30 -45.04 -61.87 32.38
N ILE A 31 -44.92 -61.32 33.60
CA ILE A 31 -44.34 -59.99 33.82
C ILE A 31 -42.85 -59.95 33.44
N LEU A 32 -42.06 -60.98 33.79
CA LEU A 32 -40.64 -61.06 33.39
C LEU A 32 -40.44 -61.17 31.88
N VAL A 33 -41.32 -61.86 31.16
CA VAL A 33 -41.27 -61.95 29.69
C VAL A 33 -41.67 -60.62 29.05
N VAL A 34 -42.73 -59.97 29.53
CA VAL A 34 -43.17 -58.65 29.01
C VAL A 34 -42.13 -57.56 29.30
N VAL A 35 -41.54 -57.54 30.50
CA VAL A 35 -40.45 -56.62 30.85
C VAL A 35 -39.18 -56.94 30.06
N GLY A 36 -38.83 -58.22 29.88
CA GLY A 36 -37.69 -58.62 29.05
C GLY A 36 -37.84 -58.22 27.58
N VAL A 37 -39.03 -58.38 27.00
CA VAL A 37 -39.33 -57.94 25.63
C VAL A 37 -39.37 -56.41 25.52
N ALA A 38 -39.91 -55.71 26.51
CA ALA A 38 -39.90 -54.24 26.54
C ALA A 38 -38.47 -53.68 26.66
N VAL A 39 -37.61 -54.26 27.50
CA VAL A 39 -36.20 -53.86 27.63
C VAL A 39 -35.41 -54.19 26.36
N ALA A 40 -35.65 -55.35 25.72
CA ALA A 40 -35.03 -55.68 24.45
C ALA A 40 -35.50 -54.74 23.32
N ALA A 41 -36.79 -54.41 23.25
CA ALA A 41 -37.34 -53.48 22.27
C ALA A 41 -36.81 -52.04 22.48
N LEU A 42 -36.71 -51.60 23.74
CA LEU A 42 -36.09 -50.31 24.10
C LEU A 42 -34.58 -50.30 23.81
N GLY A 43 -33.88 -51.42 24.04
CA GLY A 43 -32.46 -51.56 23.72
C GLY A 43 -32.18 -51.51 22.21
N ILE A 44 -33.00 -52.19 21.41
CA ILE A 44 -32.89 -52.16 19.93
C ILE A 44 -33.25 -50.77 19.39
N GLY A 45 -34.33 -50.15 19.91
CA GLY A 45 -34.72 -48.80 19.53
C GLY A 45 -33.67 -47.75 19.90
N GLY A 46 -33.10 -47.83 21.09
CA GLY A 46 -32.05 -46.94 21.56
C GLY A 46 -30.74 -47.08 20.77
N ALA A 47 -30.34 -48.31 20.41
CA ALA A 47 -29.17 -48.55 19.58
C ALA A 47 -29.37 -48.01 18.15
N ALA A 48 -30.53 -48.27 17.53
CA ALA A 48 -30.83 -47.76 16.19
C ALA A 48 -30.86 -46.22 16.15
N TRP A 49 -31.42 -45.58 17.18
CA TRP A 49 -31.40 -44.13 17.32
C TRP A 49 -29.97 -43.59 17.51
N TYR A 50 -29.18 -44.20 18.39
CA TYR A 50 -27.79 -43.80 18.64
C TYR A 50 -26.92 -43.91 17.38
N PHE A 51 -26.98 -45.05 16.67
CA PHE A 51 -26.23 -45.22 15.42
C PHE A 51 -26.72 -44.28 14.31
N GLY A 52 -28.04 -44.04 14.24
CA GLY A 52 -28.61 -43.04 13.34
C GLY A 52 -28.10 -41.63 13.63
N GLU A 53 -28.01 -41.25 14.91
CA GLU A 53 -27.50 -39.94 15.34
C GLU A 53 -25.99 -39.80 15.06
N GLN A 54 -25.21 -40.86 15.26
CA GLN A 54 -23.78 -40.85 14.95
C GLN A 54 -23.53 -40.73 13.44
N ALA A 55 -24.25 -41.50 12.62
CA ALA A 55 -24.17 -41.41 11.16
C ALA A 55 -24.63 -40.02 10.66
N ALA A 56 -25.63 -39.42 11.30
CA ALA A 56 -26.05 -38.04 11.03
C ALA A 56 -24.95 -37.03 11.35
N LYS A 57 -24.32 -37.15 12.54
CA LYS A 57 -23.19 -36.30 12.95
C LYS A 57 -22.01 -36.41 11.98
N GLU A 58 -21.67 -37.62 11.55
CA GLU A 58 -20.59 -37.86 10.60
C GLU A 58 -20.87 -37.26 9.22
N GLN A 59 -22.10 -37.41 8.69
CA GLN A 59 -22.50 -36.82 7.41
C GLN A 59 -22.50 -35.29 7.46
N ILE A 60 -23.05 -34.69 8.53
CA ILE A 60 -23.03 -33.23 8.73
C ILE A 60 -21.59 -32.72 8.88
N ALA A 61 -20.76 -33.41 9.66
CA ALA A 61 -19.35 -33.05 9.83
C ALA A 61 -18.57 -33.13 8.52
N THR A 62 -18.81 -34.16 7.70
CA THR A 62 -18.18 -34.30 6.38
C THR A 62 -18.57 -33.15 5.47
N ALA A 63 -19.87 -32.86 5.32
CA ALA A 63 -20.34 -31.75 4.50
C ALA A 63 -19.85 -30.38 5.02
N TRP A 64 -19.73 -30.22 6.34
CA TRP A 64 -19.14 -29.04 6.97
C TRP A 64 -17.66 -28.88 6.62
N ASN A 65 -16.88 -29.96 6.71
CA ASN A 65 -15.45 -29.94 6.39
C ASN A 65 -15.22 -29.58 4.91
N GLU A 66 -15.99 -30.15 3.99
CA GLU A 66 -15.92 -29.84 2.55
C GLU A 66 -16.33 -28.39 2.26
N THR A 67 -17.40 -27.91 2.91
CA THR A 67 -17.83 -26.51 2.84
C THR A 67 -16.73 -25.55 3.33
N SER A 68 -16.20 -25.82 4.52
CA SER A 68 -15.15 -25.01 5.15
C SER A 68 -13.89 -25.01 4.29
N ALA A 69 -13.46 -26.18 3.82
CA ALA A 69 -12.27 -26.31 2.97
C ALA A 69 -12.39 -25.52 1.67
N CYS A 70 -13.56 -25.55 1.01
CA CYS A 70 -13.78 -24.77 -0.21
C CYS A 70 -13.76 -23.25 0.04
N LEU A 71 -14.35 -22.80 1.14
CA LEU A 71 -14.50 -21.37 1.43
C LEU A 71 -13.21 -20.74 1.97
N VAL A 72 -12.54 -21.39 2.93
CA VAL A 72 -11.42 -20.81 3.70
C VAL A 72 -10.13 -21.62 3.65
N GLY A 73 -10.12 -22.76 2.96
CA GLY A 73 -8.95 -23.62 2.81
C GLY A 73 -8.67 -24.44 4.07
N ALA A 74 -7.47 -24.29 4.65
CA ALA A 74 -7.14 -24.96 5.90
C ALA A 74 -8.08 -24.52 7.06
N PRO A 75 -8.27 -25.35 8.09
CA PRO A 75 -9.03 -24.98 9.29
C PRO A 75 -8.57 -23.63 9.86
N LEU A 76 -9.54 -22.82 10.29
CA LEU A 76 -9.27 -21.51 10.89
C LEU A 76 -8.48 -21.66 12.19
N GLY A 77 -7.53 -20.75 12.42
CA GLY A 77 -6.83 -20.66 13.70
C GLY A 77 -7.73 -20.18 14.83
N ASP A 78 -7.28 -20.33 16.07
CA ASP A 78 -8.01 -19.84 17.25
C ASP A 78 -8.27 -18.33 17.15
N GLY A 79 -9.55 -17.95 17.18
CA GLY A 79 -9.98 -16.55 17.09
C GLY A 79 -9.92 -15.92 15.70
N GLU A 80 -9.51 -16.67 14.67
CA GLU A 80 -9.53 -16.19 13.29
C GLU A 80 -10.97 -16.15 12.75
N LYS A 81 -11.37 -15.00 12.20
CA LYS A 81 -12.69 -14.85 11.56
C LYS A 81 -12.67 -15.41 10.14
N ALA A 82 -13.75 -16.11 9.77
CA ALA A 82 -13.91 -16.67 8.43
C ALA A 82 -13.90 -15.57 7.35
N SER A 83 -14.53 -14.42 7.62
CA SER A 83 -14.55 -13.27 6.72
C SER A 83 -13.16 -12.72 6.41
N LEU A 84 -12.27 -12.63 7.40
CA LEU A 84 -10.89 -12.17 7.20
C LEU A 84 -10.07 -13.14 6.35
N ARG A 85 -10.20 -14.46 6.59
CA ARG A 85 -9.54 -15.47 5.77
C ARG A 85 -10.08 -15.49 4.35
N MET A 86 -11.41 -15.44 4.20
CA MET A 86 -12.09 -15.37 2.91
C MET A 86 -11.66 -14.13 2.12
N ARG A 87 -11.51 -12.99 2.80
CA ARG A 87 -10.98 -11.75 2.20
C ARG A 87 -9.55 -11.92 1.68
N ALA A 88 -8.66 -12.54 2.45
CA ALA A 88 -7.29 -12.80 2.00
C ALA A 88 -7.24 -13.72 0.76
N ILE A 89 -8.15 -14.69 0.67
CA ILE A 89 -8.32 -15.57 -0.50
C ILE A 89 -8.87 -14.78 -1.69
N GLN A 90 -9.87 -13.94 -1.45
CA GLN A 90 -10.51 -13.08 -2.45
C GLN A 90 -9.49 -12.24 -3.22
N LEU A 91 -8.54 -11.62 -2.52
CA LEU A 91 -7.52 -10.75 -3.11
C LEU A 91 -6.59 -11.47 -4.10
N VAL A 92 -6.31 -12.75 -3.86
CA VAL A 92 -5.55 -13.62 -4.77
C VAL A 92 -6.42 -14.11 -5.91
N ALA A 93 -7.66 -14.50 -5.59
CA ALA A 93 -8.62 -15.02 -6.55
C ALA A 93 -8.90 -14.03 -7.70
N VAL A 94 -8.87 -12.72 -7.45
CA VAL A 94 -9.08 -11.67 -8.48
C VAL A 94 -8.20 -11.91 -9.72
N HIS A 95 -6.96 -12.32 -9.49
CA HIS A 95 -6.01 -12.58 -10.56
C HIS A 95 -6.03 -14.04 -10.99
N ALA A 96 -5.95 -14.98 -10.04
CA ALA A 96 -5.82 -16.41 -10.32
C ALA A 96 -7.04 -17.01 -11.04
N GLU A 97 -8.23 -16.43 -10.86
CA GLU A 97 -9.48 -16.95 -11.41
C GLU A 97 -9.94 -16.17 -12.66
N ARG A 98 -9.19 -15.13 -13.10
CA ARG A 98 -9.58 -14.23 -14.20
C ARG A 98 -9.87 -14.97 -15.50
N ASP A 99 -9.11 -16.02 -15.81
CA ASP A 99 -9.21 -16.77 -17.07
C ASP A 99 -10.13 -18.01 -16.97
N ARG A 100 -10.67 -18.31 -15.79
CA ARG A 100 -11.58 -19.46 -15.61
C ARG A 100 -13.01 -19.11 -16.03
N LYS A 101 -13.84 -20.11 -16.33
CA LYS A 101 -15.28 -19.89 -16.57
C LYS A 101 -15.96 -19.43 -15.27
N ALA A 102 -16.90 -18.49 -15.35
CA ALA A 102 -17.49 -17.83 -14.18
C ALA A 102 -18.03 -18.81 -13.11
N ASP A 103 -18.70 -19.87 -13.52
CA ASP A 103 -19.24 -20.95 -12.69
C ASP A 103 -18.16 -21.80 -11.99
N SER A 104 -16.98 -21.91 -12.59
CA SER A 104 -15.83 -22.63 -12.02
C SER A 104 -14.95 -21.77 -11.10
N ARG A 105 -15.21 -20.45 -11.02
CA ARG A 105 -14.43 -19.53 -10.18
C ARG A 105 -14.77 -19.70 -8.72
N TRP A 106 -13.78 -19.49 -7.87
CA TRP A 106 -14.03 -19.19 -6.46
C TRP A 106 -14.60 -17.76 -6.36
N PRO A 107 -15.60 -17.47 -5.51
CA PRO A 107 -16.20 -18.38 -4.52
C PRO A 107 -17.41 -19.17 -5.05
N ASN A 108 -17.87 -18.91 -6.28
CA ASN A 108 -19.08 -19.49 -6.86
C ASN A 108 -19.11 -21.02 -6.80
N ARG A 109 -18.00 -21.68 -7.14
CA ARG A 109 -17.88 -23.16 -7.10
C ARG A 109 -18.13 -23.79 -5.72
N CYS A 110 -18.06 -23.02 -4.64
CA CYS A 110 -18.32 -23.51 -3.29
C CYS A 110 -19.82 -23.62 -2.97
N ALA A 111 -20.70 -23.07 -3.81
CA ALA A 111 -22.13 -23.09 -3.58
C ALA A 111 -22.70 -24.51 -3.44
N ASP A 112 -22.18 -25.47 -4.22
CA ASP A 112 -22.67 -26.86 -4.17
C ASP A 112 -22.26 -27.58 -2.88
N GLN A 113 -21.13 -27.22 -2.28
CA GLN A 113 -20.72 -27.77 -0.98
C GLN A 113 -21.60 -27.20 0.14
N VAL A 114 -21.87 -25.90 0.10
CA VAL A 114 -22.79 -25.25 1.05
C VAL A 114 -24.22 -25.80 0.91
N ALA A 115 -24.68 -26.07 -0.32
CA ALA A 115 -25.97 -26.71 -0.56
C ALA A 115 -26.04 -28.15 -0.02
N GLN A 116 -24.94 -28.92 -0.12
CA GLN A 116 -24.85 -30.26 0.46
C GLN A 116 -24.89 -30.22 1.99
N LEU A 117 -24.24 -29.23 2.63
CA LEU A 117 -24.36 -29.00 4.06
C LEU A 117 -25.81 -28.72 4.46
N HIS A 118 -26.51 -27.84 3.74
CA HIS A 118 -27.93 -27.58 3.96
C HIS A 118 -28.77 -28.86 3.87
N GLU A 119 -28.60 -29.65 2.80
CA GLU A 119 -29.37 -30.88 2.62
C GLU A 119 -29.07 -31.93 3.69
N ALA A 120 -27.81 -32.05 4.13
CA ALA A 120 -27.43 -32.92 5.24
C ALA A 120 -28.13 -32.51 6.55
N LEU A 121 -28.18 -31.21 6.85
CA LEU A 121 -28.86 -30.69 8.04
C LEU A 121 -30.37 -30.95 7.98
N ARG A 122 -31.01 -30.66 6.84
CA ARG A 122 -32.44 -30.87 6.62
C ARG A 122 -32.84 -32.35 6.73
N LYS A 123 -32.08 -33.23 6.08
CA LYS A 123 -32.31 -34.69 6.10
C LYS A 123 -32.31 -35.27 7.52
N HIS A 124 -31.53 -34.69 8.43
CA HIS A 124 -31.39 -35.14 9.81
C HIS A 124 -32.17 -34.28 10.83
N GLY A 125 -33.12 -33.47 10.37
CA GLY A 125 -34.02 -32.67 11.21
C GLY A 125 -33.30 -31.60 12.05
N ARG A 126 -32.27 -30.97 11.47
CA ARG A 126 -31.47 -29.88 12.08
C ARG A 126 -31.81 -28.50 11.49
N ASP A 127 -33.01 -28.35 10.95
CA ASP A 127 -33.55 -27.12 10.35
C ASP A 127 -34.55 -26.37 11.27
N ALA A 128 -34.77 -26.87 12.48
CA ALA A 128 -35.75 -26.33 13.43
C ALA A 128 -35.39 -24.97 14.06
N ASP A 129 -34.14 -24.51 13.94
CA ASP A 129 -33.64 -23.28 14.59
C ASP A 129 -34.06 -21.98 13.86
N GLY A 130 -34.92 -22.07 12.84
CA GLY A 130 -35.41 -20.92 12.10
C GLY A 130 -34.33 -20.19 11.30
N GLU A 131 -34.52 -18.90 11.04
CA GLU A 131 -33.67 -18.09 10.14
C GLU A 131 -32.22 -17.91 10.63
N THR A 132 -31.96 -18.10 11.93
CA THR A 132 -30.61 -17.99 12.51
C THR A 132 -29.86 -19.33 12.53
N GLY A 133 -30.54 -20.44 12.25
CA GLY A 133 -29.96 -21.78 12.23
C GLY A 133 -28.98 -21.99 11.08
N LEU A 134 -28.05 -22.95 11.25
CA LEU A 134 -27.05 -23.28 10.24
C LEU A 134 -27.69 -23.70 8.90
N ALA A 135 -28.81 -24.42 8.94
CA ALA A 135 -29.50 -24.89 7.73
C ALA A 135 -30.01 -23.71 6.88
N ALA A 136 -30.73 -22.76 7.48
CA ALA A 136 -31.25 -21.58 6.79
C ALA A 136 -30.14 -20.67 6.27
N ARG A 137 -29.09 -20.45 7.08
CA ARG A 137 -27.92 -19.66 6.67
C ARG A 137 -27.17 -20.31 5.51
N SER A 138 -27.00 -21.64 5.53
CA SER A 138 -26.35 -22.38 4.45
C SER A 138 -27.17 -22.30 3.15
N GLU A 139 -28.49 -22.42 3.20
CA GLU A 139 -29.34 -22.26 2.01
C GLU A 139 -29.20 -20.87 1.38
N SER A 140 -29.39 -19.82 2.19
CA SER A 140 -29.25 -18.43 1.74
C SER A 140 -27.85 -18.19 1.16
N PHE A 141 -26.81 -18.65 1.85
CA PHE A 141 -25.44 -18.44 1.42
C PHE A 141 -25.10 -19.20 0.12
N ALA A 142 -25.61 -20.42 -0.06
CA ALA A 142 -25.46 -21.16 -1.32
C ALA A 142 -26.10 -20.40 -2.50
N VAL A 143 -27.28 -19.80 -2.29
CA VAL A 143 -27.94 -18.97 -3.30
C VAL A 143 -27.11 -17.72 -3.61
N THR A 144 -26.54 -17.06 -2.60
CA THR A 144 -25.65 -15.92 -2.78
C THR A 144 -24.38 -16.30 -3.55
N LEU A 145 -23.73 -17.41 -3.18
CA LEU A 145 -22.50 -17.89 -3.83
C LEU A 145 -22.70 -18.18 -5.32
N ARG A 146 -23.82 -18.78 -5.73
CA ARG A 146 -24.14 -19.03 -7.15
C ARG A 146 -24.21 -17.78 -8.01
N LYS A 147 -24.46 -16.62 -7.39
CA LYS A 147 -24.52 -15.31 -8.05
C LYS A 147 -23.29 -14.46 -7.77
N ALA A 148 -22.43 -14.90 -6.84
CA ALA A 148 -21.28 -14.13 -6.41
C ALA A 148 -20.22 -14.10 -7.52
N GLU A 149 -19.67 -12.92 -7.72
CA GLU A 149 -18.42 -12.72 -8.41
C GLU A 149 -17.27 -12.82 -7.41
N VAL A 150 -16.03 -12.87 -7.91
CA VAL A 150 -14.85 -12.85 -7.04
C VAL A 150 -14.90 -11.67 -6.08
N MET A 151 -15.37 -10.51 -6.53
CA MET A 151 -15.40 -9.25 -5.78
C MET A 151 -16.67 -9.04 -4.95
N THR A 152 -17.56 -10.02 -4.81
CA THR A 152 -18.75 -9.87 -3.96
C THR A 152 -18.36 -9.80 -2.47
N ASP A 153 -19.00 -8.93 -1.69
CA ASP A 153 -18.87 -8.94 -0.23
C ASP A 153 -19.66 -10.10 0.35
N LEU A 154 -18.96 -11.06 0.96
CA LEU A 154 -19.56 -12.25 1.55
C LEU A 154 -19.28 -12.31 3.06
N SER A 155 -18.78 -11.22 3.65
CA SER A 155 -18.24 -11.21 5.03
C SER A 155 -19.31 -11.56 6.06
N LYS A 156 -20.50 -10.96 5.95
CA LYS A 156 -21.62 -11.21 6.88
C LYS A 156 -22.16 -12.64 6.74
N ASP A 157 -22.28 -13.14 5.51
CA ASP A 157 -22.83 -14.48 5.25
C ASP A 157 -21.87 -15.58 5.74
N VAL A 158 -20.58 -15.46 5.43
CA VAL A 158 -19.58 -16.46 5.82
C VAL A 158 -19.39 -16.51 7.33
N ASP A 159 -19.28 -15.37 8.02
CA ASP A 159 -19.20 -15.35 9.49
C ASP A 159 -20.49 -15.91 10.10
N GLY A 160 -21.65 -15.60 9.50
CA GLY A 160 -22.92 -16.14 9.94
C GLY A 160 -22.98 -17.67 9.89
N VAL A 161 -22.51 -18.28 8.80
CA VAL A 161 -22.47 -19.74 8.65
C VAL A 161 -21.47 -20.37 9.63
N PHE A 162 -20.28 -19.80 9.79
CA PHE A 162 -19.25 -20.33 10.70
C PHE A 162 -19.64 -20.21 12.17
N GLU A 163 -20.25 -19.10 12.59
CA GLU A 163 -20.74 -18.95 13.97
C GLU A 163 -21.90 -19.91 14.27
N ALA A 164 -22.80 -20.13 13.31
CA ALA A 164 -23.88 -21.11 13.47
C ALA A 164 -23.33 -22.55 13.57
N ALA A 165 -22.31 -22.90 12.76
CA ALA A 165 -21.65 -24.20 12.83
C ALA A 165 -20.93 -24.41 14.17
N LYS A 166 -20.23 -23.39 14.66
CA LYS A 166 -19.61 -23.40 16.00
C LYS A 166 -20.64 -23.56 17.11
N GLY A 167 -21.79 -22.89 17.01
CA GLY A 167 -22.91 -23.05 17.94
C GLY A 167 -23.47 -24.48 18.01
N MET A 168 -23.35 -25.23 16.91
CA MET A 168 -23.69 -26.67 16.84
C MET A 168 -22.54 -27.60 17.26
N GLY A 169 -21.40 -27.08 17.69
CA GLY A 169 -20.21 -27.86 18.05
C GLY A 169 -19.49 -28.49 16.84
N LEU A 170 -19.70 -27.97 15.63
CA LEU A 170 -18.97 -28.41 14.44
C LEU A 170 -17.63 -27.68 14.38
N ALA A 171 -16.54 -28.45 14.54
CA ALA A 171 -15.19 -27.96 14.31
C ALA A 171 -14.75 -28.34 12.89
N ALA A 172 -14.16 -27.38 12.16
CA ALA A 172 -13.61 -27.66 10.83
C ALA A 172 -12.40 -28.60 10.96
N GLN A 173 -12.41 -29.69 10.20
CA GLN A 173 -11.32 -30.63 10.04
C GLN A 173 -10.88 -30.67 8.57
N PRO A 174 -9.69 -31.22 8.25
CA PRO A 174 -9.30 -31.44 6.87
C PRO A 174 -10.37 -32.21 6.08
N ALA A 175 -10.79 -31.66 4.94
CA ALA A 175 -11.76 -32.30 4.07
C ALA A 175 -11.17 -33.54 3.38
N THR A 176 -12.04 -34.54 3.16
CA THR A 176 -11.75 -35.72 2.34
C THR A 176 -11.66 -35.34 0.85
N LEU A 177 -12.57 -34.48 0.40
CA LEU A 177 -12.54 -33.89 -0.94
C LEU A 177 -11.71 -32.61 -0.94
N GLN A 178 -10.55 -32.65 -1.61
CA GLN A 178 -9.73 -31.45 -1.80
C GLN A 178 -10.27 -30.64 -2.98
N ILE A 179 -11.11 -29.65 -2.68
CA ILE A 179 -11.45 -28.60 -3.64
C ILE A 179 -10.38 -27.52 -3.51
N PRO A 180 -9.60 -27.24 -4.56
CA PRO A 180 -8.50 -26.29 -4.46
C PRO A 180 -9.06 -24.89 -4.17
N THR A 181 -8.73 -24.34 -3.02
CA THR A 181 -9.01 -22.95 -2.64
C THR A 181 -7.76 -22.13 -2.90
N PRO A 182 -7.85 -20.91 -3.47
CA PRO A 182 -6.68 -20.07 -3.63
C PRO A 182 -5.98 -19.86 -2.28
N GLU A 183 -4.65 -19.92 -2.26
CA GLU A 183 -3.92 -19.69 -1.02
C GLU A 183 -4.10 -18.23 -0.56
N PRO A 184 -4.42 -17.99 0.72
CA PRO A 184 -4.63 -16.64 1.23
C PRO A 184 -3.32 -15.83 1.15
N THR A 185 -3.41 -14.58 0.71
CA THR A 185 -2.27 -13.66 0.75
C THR A 185 -2.09 -13.00 2.11
N LYS A 186 -0.87 -12.58 2.43
CA LYS A 186 -0.57 -11.69 3.56
C LYS A 186 -0.33 -10.28 3.02
N ALA A 187 -1.33 -9.42 3.16
CA ALA A 187 -1.22 -8.00 2.86
C ALA A 187 -1.07 -7.19 4.14
N PHE A 188 -0.53 -5.98 4.05
CA PHE A 188 -0.68 -5.01 5.13
C PHE A 188 -2.16 -4.65 5.28
N THR A 189 -2.64 -4.52 6.50
CA THR A 189 -3.95 -3.94 6.84
C THR A 189 -3.72 -2.69 7.68
N LEU A 190 -4.76 -1.88 7.86
CA LEU A 190 -4.67 -0.68 8.70
C LEU A 190 -4.24 -1.00 10.14
N ASP A 191 -4.57 -2.19 10.64
CA ASP A 191 -4.20 -2.63 12.00
C ASP A 191 -2.78 -3.19 12.08
N SER A 192 -2.23 -3.66 10.95
CA SER A 192 -0.87 -4.19 10.89
C SER A 192 0.20 -3.11 10.75
N LEU A 193 -0.18 -1.89 10.36
CA LEU A 193 0.75 -0.79 10.18
C LEU A 193 1.27 -0.31 11.55
N PRO A 194 2.59 -0.36 11.78
CA PRO A 194 3.14 0.08 13.06
C PRO A 194 3.09 1.60 13.19
N GLU A 195 3.02 2.08 14.42
CA GLU A 195 3.08 3.52 14.73
C GLU A 195 4.37 4.18 14.22
N SER A 196 5.47 3.42 14.14
CA SER A 196 6.74 3.89 13.59
C SER A 196 6.67 4.22 12.10
N ALA A 197 5.69 3.71 11.36
CA ALA A 197 5.47 4.03 9.95
C ALA A 197 4.52 5.22 9.74
N ARG A 198 3.90 5.72 10.84
CA ARG A 198 2.92 6.80 10.78
C ARG A 198 3.63 8.16 10.76
N ILE A 199 3.47 8.89 9.67
CA ILE A 199 3.95 10.27 9.49
C ILE A 199 3.16 11.22 10.38
N SER A 200 1.82 11.10 10.34
CA SER A 200 0.92 11.96 11.10
C SER A 200 -0.29 11.18 11.61
N PRO A 201 -0.79 11.44 12.83
CA PRO A 201 -2.02 10.86 13.33
C PRO A 201 -3.27 11.39 12.63
N HIS A 202 -3.16 12.53 11.93
CA HIS A 202 -4.28 13.15 11.22
C HIS A 202 -4.38 12.65 9.78
N GLN A 203 -5.61 12.55 9.28
CA GLN A 203 -5.88 12.26 7.87
C GLN A 203 -5.73 13.54 7.04
N PHE A 204 -5.04 13.48 5.90
CA PHE A 204 -4.87 14.61 4.98
C PHE A 204 -5.15 14.17 3.55
N THR A 205 -5.75 15.03 2.74
CA THR A 205 -5.76 14.78 1.30
C THR A 205 -4.34 14.90 0.76
N LEU A 206 -4.02 14.17 -0.30
CA LEU A 206 -2.67 14.23 -0.86
C LEU A 206 -2.36 15.54 -1.59
N ASP A 207 -3.37 16.35 -1.89
CA ASP A 207 -3.19 17.74 -2.34
C ASP A 207 -2.47 18.61 -1.29
N SER A 208 -2.50 18.18 -0.02
CA SER A 208 -1.77 18.79 1.10
C SER A 208 -0.35 18.24 1.27
N VAL A 209 0.08 17.32 0.40
CA VAL A 209 1.44 16.78 0.38
C VAL A 209 2.23 17.41 -0.75
N SER A 210 3.33 18.09 -0.40
CA SER A 210 4.28 18.62 -1.38
C SER A 210 5.59 17.85 -1.33
N ALA A 211 6.16 17.51 -2.48
CA ALA A 211 7.49 16.94 -2.59
C ALA A 211 8.47 17.97 -3.18
N THR A 212 9.77 17.80 -2.93
CA THR A 212 10.77 18.61 -3.64
C THR A 212 10.63 18.41 -5.15
N PRO A 213 10.65 19.49 -5.96
CA PRO A 213 10.38 19.42 -7.39
C PRO A 213 11.48 18.71 -8.20
N MET A 214 12.66 18.51 -7.60
CA MET A 214 13.84 17.90 -8.21
C MET A 214 14.19 16.58 -7.52
N VAL A 215 14.73 15.63 -8.27
CA VAL A 215 14.92 14.24 -7.82
C VAL A 215 16.33 14.08 -7.25
N GLY A 216 16.51 14.42 -5.97
CA GLY A 216 17.76 14.14 -5.23
C GLY A 216 17.89 12.67 -4.85
N ARG A 217 18.92 12.30 -4.07
CA ARG A 217 19.04 10.93 -3.54
C ARG A 217 18.05 10.66 -2.40
N GLU A 218 17.65 11.70 -1.67
CA GLU A 218 16.60 11.61 -0.66
C GLU A 218 15.24 12.01 -1.26
N ILE A 219 14.15 11.49 -0.69
CA ILE A 219 12.78 11.98 -0.94
C ILE A 219 12.45 12.91 0.21
N HIS A 220 12.24 14.19 -0.08
CA HIS A 220 11.68 15.11 0.89
C HIS A 220 10.22 15.38 0.56
N ILE A 221 9.38 15.23 1.56
CA ILE A 221 7.97 15.61 1.50
C ILE A 221 7.63 16.53 2.65
N MET A 222 6.60 17.33 2.47
CA MET A 222 5.96 18.07 3.53
C MET A 222 4.46 17.84 3.48
N VAL A 223 3.89 17.50 4.63
CA VAL A 223 2.47 17.31 4.84
C VAL A 223 1.94 18.54 5.57
N TYR A 224 0.98 19.24 4.97
CA TYR A 224 0.41 20.44 5.57
C TYR A 224 -1.03 20.71 5.10
N ASP A 225 -1.99 20.61 6.03
CA ASP A 225 -3.33 21.17 5.87
C ASP A 225 -3.69 22.01 7.10
N LYS A 226 -3.66 23.32 6.93
CA LYS A 226 -3.98 24.30 7.98
C LYS A 226 -5.35 24.12 8.64
N LYS A 227 -6.30 23.42 7.99
CA LYS A 227 -7.63 23.15 8.53
C LYS A 227 -7.64 21.97 9.52
N ILE A 228 -6.65 21.10 9.42
CA ILE A 228 -6.57 19.85 10.18
C ILE A 228 -5.49 19.97 11.24
N ASP A 229 -4.29 20.42 10.85
CA ASP A 229 -3.17 20.69 11.75
C ASP A 229 -2.43 21.95 11.29
N GLN A 230 -2.24 22.89 12.20
CA GLN A 230 -1.51 24.13 11.90
C GLN A 230 0.01 23.92 11.84
N THR A 231 0.49 22.77 12.30
CA THR A 231 1.91 22.41 12.35
C THR A 231 2.28 21.57 11.12
N PRO A 232 3.06 22.12 10.17
CA PRO A 232 3.52 21.36 9.02
C PRO A 232 4.51 20.27 9.47
N ILE A 233 4.48 19.11 8.82
CA ILE A 233 5.42 18.02 9.07
C ILE A 233 6.30 17.86 7.84
N GLN A 234 7.62 17.90 8.02
CA GLN A 234 8.56 17.55 6.95
C GLN A 234 9.13 16.17 7.20
N CYS A 235 9.07 15.32 6.18
CA CYS A 235 9.73 14.03 6.17
C CYS A 235 10.86 13.97 5.15
N THR A 236 11.88 13.19 5.46
CA THR A 236 12.98 12.85 4.58
C THR A 236 13.18 11.34 4.61
N PHE A 237 13.05 10.71 3.45
CA PHE A 237 13.34 9.30 3.25
C PHE A 237 14.67 9.15 2.53
N SER A 238 15.58 8.39 3.11
CA SER A 238 16.94 8.25 2.61
C SER A 238 17.17 6.86 2.00
N PRO A 239 18.19 6.66 1.15
CA PRO A 239 18.53 5.34 0.62
C PRO A 239 18.84 4.29 1.70
N ASP A 240 19.42 4.71 2.82
CA ASP A 240 19.82 3.83 3.93
C ASP A 240 18.69 3.52 4.93
N GLY A 241 17.46 3.97 4.66
CA GLY A 241 16.29 3.71 5.51
C GLY A 241 16.30 4.48 6.83
N LYS A 242 17.17 5.49 6.99
CA LYS A 242 17.14 6.44 8.12
C LYS A 242 16.07 7.51 7.89
N ASP A 243 14.84 7.03 7.74
CA ASP A 243 13.68 7.85 7.46
C ASP A 243 13.36 8.71 8.69
N ARG A 244 13.16 10.02 8.47
CA ARG A 244 12.95 11.00 9.55
C ARG A 244 11.79 11.91 9.21
N CYS A 245 10.93 12.19 10.18
CA CYS A 245 9.91 13.22 10.09
C CYS A 245 10.06 14.17 11.27
N LYS A 246 9.82 15.46 11.06
CA LYS A 246 9.81 16.44 12.13
C LYS A 246 8.68 17.43 11.94
N ALA A 247 8.05 17.81 13.04
CA ALA A 247 7.17 18.96 13.07
C ALA A 247 7.98 20.24 12.84
N LEU A 248 7.48 21.12 11.98
CA LEU A 248 8.08 22.41 11.69
C LEU A 248 7.43 23.47 12.59
N GLY A 249 8.24 24.07 13.46
CA GLY A 249 7.76 25.03 14.45
C GLY A 249 7.95 26.50 14.06
N GLY A 250 7.90 27.38 15.06
CA GLY A 250 8.21 28.79 14.92
C GLY A 250 7.23 29.56 14.04
N GLU A 251 7.75 30.46 13.21
CA GLU A 251 6.95 31.31 12.31
C GLU A 251 6.20 30.56 11.21
N LEU A 252 6.52 29.29 10.98
CA LEU A 252 5.84 28.47 9.97
C LEU A 252 4.44 28.03 10.42
N VAL A 253 4.17 27.99 11.73
CA VAL A 253 2.89 27.56 12.28
C VAL A 253 1.78 28.49 11.79
N GLY A 254 0.75 27.92 11.17
CA GLY A 254 -0.41 28.66 10.65
C GLY A 254 -0.18 29.43 9.34
N LYS A 255 1.04 29.43 8.77
CA LYS A 255 1.28 30.08 7.47
C LYS A 255 0.65 29.29 6.33
N SER A 256 0.04 29.98 5.38
CA SER A 256 -0.58 29.35 4.20
C SER A 256 0.41 29.15 3.05
N GLY A 257 0.09 28.22 2.13
CA GLY A 257 0.85 28.03 0.89
C GLY A 257 2.23 27.41 1.10
N LEU A 258 2.42 26.66 2.19
CA LEU A 258 3.71 26.04 2.48
C LEU A 258 4.04 24.99 1.42
N ARG A 259 5.24 25.07 0.84
CA ARG A 259 5.80 24.04 -0.04
C ARG A 259 7.31 23.89 0.17
N LEU A 260 7.84 22.71 -0.14
CA LEU A 260 9.29 22.53 -0.22
C LEU A 260 9.86 23.23 -1.46
N GLY A 261 10.97 23.95 -1.29
CA GLY A 261 11.61 24.72 -2.35
C GLY A 261 12.98 24.18 -2.74
N GLY A 262 13.22 24.07 -4.06
CA GLY A 262 14.55 23.85 -4.61
C GLY A 262 15.14 22.45 -4.45
N THR A 263 16.47 22.38 -4.38
CA THR A 263 17.27 21.16 -4.14
C THR A 263 17.96 21.21 -2.78
N ALA A 264 18.33 20.03 -2.28
CA ALA A 264 19.15 19.88 -1.08
C ALA A 264 20.24 18.84 -1.34
N ASP A 265 21.41 19.02 -0.76
CA ASP A 265 22.41 17.97 -0.67
C ASP A 265 21.96 16.85 0.28
N ASP A 266 22.53 15.65 0.14
CA ASP A 266 22.20 14.52 0.99
C ASP A 266 22.45 14.86 2.47
N GLY A 267 21.43 14.66 3.30
CA GLY A 267 21.49 14.98 4.72
C GLY A 267 21.19 16.45 5.04
N ALA A 268 21.14 17.34 4.06
CA ALA A 268 20.63 18.70 4.25
C ALA A 268 19.10 18.70 4.35
N SER A 269 18.53 19.73 5.00
CA SER A 269 17.08 19.90 5.04
C SER A 269 16.66 20.94 3.98
N PRO A 270 15.68 20.65 3.10
CA PRO A 270 15.21 21.58 2.08
C PRO A 270 14.61 22.85 2.70
N LEU A 271 14.56 23.94 1.94
CA LEU A 271 13.88 25.15 2.40
C LEU A 271 12.36 25.00 2.30
N VAL A 272 11.67 25.72 3.17
CA VAL A 272 10.20 25.83 3.19
C VAL A 272 9.82 27.21 2.69
N PHE A 273 9.03 27.26 1.62
CA PHE A 273 8.53 28.50 1.04
C PHE A 273 7.12 28.72 1.56
N ALA A 274 6.84 29.89 2.13
CA ALA A 274 5.51 30.29 2.53
C ALA A 274 4.86 31.23 1.50
N GLY A 275 3.53 31.20 1.42
CA GLY A 275 2.76 32.00 0.47
C GLY A 275 2.93 31.54 -0.98
N ASN A 276 2.81 32.48 -1.92
CA ASN A 276 3.02 32.22 -3.33
C ASN A 276 4.51 32.35 -3.65
N GLU A 277 5.20 31.21 -3.57
CA GLU A 277 6.60 31.09 -4.00
C GLU A 277 7.62 31.80 -3.10
N GLY A 278 7.32 31.93 -1.81
CA GLY A 278 8.23 32.51 -0.82
C GLY A 278 7.96 33.97 -0.49
N ASP A 279 6.95 34.61 -1.09
CA ASP A 279 6.56 35.98 -0.75
C ASP A 279 6.12 36.15 0.71
N GLY A 280 5.64 35.08 1.35
CA GLY A 280 5.35 35.02 2.78
C GLY A 280 6.55 34.64 3.67
N GLY A 281 7.73 34.50 3.07
CA GLY A 281 9.00 34.12 3.70
C GLY A 281 9.54 32.79 3.18
N ILE A 282 10.87 32.69 3.15
CA ILE A 282 11.61 31.45 2.89
C ILE A 282 12.36 31.07 4.16
N TYR A 283 12.15 29.83 4.62
CA TYR A 283 12.58 29.37 5.93
C TYR A 283 13.51 28.17 5.81
N ARG A 284 14.50 28.10 6.71
CA ARG A 284 15.26 26.89 6.95
C ARG A 284 14.37 25.87 7.66
N SER A 285 14.59 24.59 7.38
CA SER A 285 13.87 23.51 8.06
C SER A 285 14.77 22.64 8.93
N ASP A 286 16.07 22.91 9.00
CA ASP A 286 17.09 22.16 9.74
C ASP A 286 16.97 22.26 11.28
N GLY A 287 15.88 22.84 11.81
CA GLY A 287 15.55 22.89 13.23
C GLY A 287 15.62 24.29 13.84
N ALA A 288 16.33 25.21 13.19
CA ALA A 288 16.33 26.62 13.60
C ALA A 288 15.01 27.33 13.26
N PHE A 289 14.28 26.82 12.25
CA PHE A 289 13.07 27.44 11.66
C PHE A 289 13.28 28.94 11.35
N GLU A 290 14.53 29.30 11.10
CA GLU A 290 14.97 30.66 10.85
C GLU A 290 14.47 31.09 9.47
N LYS A 291 13.94 32.31 9.44
CA LYS A 291 13.61 32.98 8.18
C LYS A 291 14.89 33.43 7.50
N VAL A 292 15.13 32.94 6.30
CA VAL A 292 16.27 33.35 5.46
C VAL A 292 15.99 34.75 4.87
N ILE A 293 14.84 34.92 4.22
CA ILE A 293 14.45 36.18 3.56
C ILE A 293 12.95 36.19 3.20
N ASP A 294 12.36 37.37 3.00
CA ASP A 294 11.09 37.55 2.30
C ASP A 294 11.35 37.84 0.81
N MET A 295 11.16 36.83 -0.05
CA MET A 295 11.25 37.05 -1.49
C MET A 295 10.52 35.97 -2.29
N ARG A 296 10.04 36.34 -3.47
CA ARG A 296 9.63 35.34 -4.46
C ARG A 296 10.86 34.72 -5.10
N ALA A 297 11.09 33.43 -4.85
CA ALA A 297 12.19 32.68 -5.44
C ALA A 297 11.69 31.68 -6.48
N GLN A 298 12.36 31.66 -7.63
CA GLN A 298 12.12 30.67 -8.68
C GLN A 298 12.79 29.33 -8.32
N SER A 299 13.93 29.37 -7.64
CA SER A 299 14.68 28.19 -7.23
C SER A 299 15.45 28.42 -5.93
N ALA A 300 15.79 27.33 -5.24
CA ALA A 300 16.67 27.31 -4.08
C ALA A 300 17.65 26.13 -4.12
N TRP A 301 18.73 26.22 -3.36
CA TRP A 301 19.60 25.10 -3.01
C TRP A 301 20.06 25.24 -1.56
N VAL A 302 20.12 24.12 -0.85
CA VAL A 302 20.72 24.00 0.48
C VAL A 302 21.84 22.97 0.44
N SER A 303 23.04 23.37 0.83
CA SER A 303 24.17 22.48 0.96
C SER A 303 24.15 21.72 2.30
N LYS A 304 24.99 20.70 2.42
CA LYS A 304 25.15 19.92 3.67
C LYS A 304 25.75 20.74 4.82
N ASP A 305 26.63 21.71 4.54
CA ASP A 305 27.24 22.60 5.54
C ASP A 305 26.35 23.79 5.92
N GLY A 306 25.15 23.88 5.34
CA GLY A 306 24.14 24.86 5.68
C GLY A 306 24.17 26.14 4.84
N TYR A 307 25.05 26.22 3.83
CA TYR A 307 24.98 27.24 2.80
C TYR A 307 23.62 27.19 2.08
N VAL A 308 23.05 28.36 1.84
CA VAL A 308 21.80 28.53 1.10
C VAL A 308 22.05 29.44 -0.09
N ALA A 309 21.48 29.07 -1.24
CA ALA A 309 21.32 29.94 -2.39
C ALA A 309 19.85 30.01 -2.81
N LEU A 310 19.41 31.20 -3.22
CA LEU A 310 18.08 31.49 -3.72
C LEU A 310 18.23 32.29 -5.01
N ALA A 311 17.49 31.90 -6.05
CA ALA A 311 17.41 32.66 -7.28
C ALA A 311 16.01 33.27 -7.36
N SER A 312 15.93 34.61 -7.35
CA SER A 312 14.66 35.33 -7.37
C SER A 312 13.89 35.10 -8.67
N TYR A 313 12.60 35.44 -8.67
CA TYR A 313 11.92 35.72 -9.94
C TYR A 313 12.59 36.89 -10.68
N ALA A 314 12.37 36.97 -11.99
CA ALA A 314 12.87 38.10 -12.77
C ALA A 314 12.28 39.40 -12.22
N GLN A 315 13.14 40.38 -11.92
CA GLN A 315 12.70 41.69 -11.44
C GLN A 315 12.05 42.51 -12.56
N ASP A 316 12.62 42.45 -13.76
CA ASP A 316 12.03 42.97 -15.00
C ASP A 316 11.89 41.82 -16.00
N ARG A 317 10.71 41.71 -16.63
CA ARG A 317 10.44 40.69 -17.65
C ARG A 317 11.17 40.96 -18.96
N LYS A 318 11.61 42.19 -19.22
CA LYS A 318 12.27 42.59 -20.47
C LYS A 318 13.70 42.08 -20.57
N ASP A 319 14.50 42.33 -19.54
CA ASP A 319 15.90 41.88 -19.46
C ASP A 319 16.04 40.60 -18.64
N GLY A 320 15.03 40.21 -17.86
CA GLY A 320 15.04 38.97 -17.10
C GLY A 320 15.97 38.96 -15.89
N ARG A 321 16.58 40.10 -15.54
CA ARG A 321 17.54 40.21 -14.43
C ARG A 321 16.96 39.67 -13.12
N PHE A 322 17.80 39.09 -12.29
CA PHE A 322 17.37 38.44 -11.06
C PHE A 322 18.42 38.54 -9.96
N ASP A 323 17.98 38.42 -8.72
CA ASP A 323 18.87 38.38 -7.56
C ASP A 323 19.28 36.94 -7.26
N LEU A 324 20.58 36.74 -7.06
CA LEU A 324 21.13 35.60 -6.34
C LEU A 324 21.32 36.00 -4.88
N VAL A 325 20.47 35.47 -4.00
CA VAL A 325 20.60 35.65 -2.54
C VAL A 325 21.28 34.43 -1.95
N THR A 326 22.27 34.66 -1.10
CA THR A 326 23.07 33.59 -0.48
C THR A 326 23.16 33.80 1.02
N GLN A 327 23.24 32.72 1.78
CA GLN A 327 23.51 32.73 3.22
C GLN A 327 24.59 31.68 3.49
N ALA A 328 25.73 32.11 4.04
CA ALA A 328 26.92 31.25 4.15
C ALA A 328 26.73 30.09 5.14
N ALA A 329 25.97 30.32 6.21
CA ALA A 329 25.68 29.36 7.28
C ALA A 329 24.39 29.79 7.99
N PRO A 330 23.74 28.93 8.79
CA PRO A 330 22.61 29.34 9.64
C PRO A 330 22.95 30.61 10.44
N THR A 331 21.99 31.52 10.57
CA THR A 331 22.11 32.85 11.22
C THR A 331 23.09 33.84 10.59
N ALA A 332 23.85 33.45 9.57
CA ALA A 332 24.71 34.38 8.85
C ALA A 332 23.84 35.42 8.10
N PRO A 333 24.31 36.67 7.97
CA PRO A 333 23.65 37.65 7.13
C PRO A 333 23.50 37.14 5.69
N THR A 334 22.37 37.47 5.07
CA THR A 334 22.18 37.22 3.64
C THR A 334 22.99 38.20 2.81
N ARG A 335 23.45 37.73 1.66
CA ARG A 335 24.17 38.51 0.67
C ARG A 335 23.44 38.41 -0.66
N THR A 336 23.20 39.55 -1.30
CA THR A 336 22.46 39.65 -2.55
C THR A 336 23.37 40.15 -3.67
N VAL A 337 23.34 39.47 -4.81
CA VAL A 337 24.02 39.90 -6.05
C VAL A 337 22.99 39.95 -7.16
N SER A 338 22.83 41.10 -7.82
CA SER A 338 22.01 41.22 -9.03
C SER A 338 22.76 40.61 -10.21
N ILE A 339 22.13 39.68 -10.90
CA ILE A 339 22.65 39.03 -12.10
C ILE A 339 21.95 39.63 -13.32
N GLU A 340 22.69 40.46 -14.04
CA GLU A 340 22.26 41.15 -15.25
C GLU A 340 22.64 40.34 -16.51
N PRO A 341 22.00 40.57 -17.68
CA PRO A 341 22.31 39.83 -18.90
C PRO A 341 23.77 39.93 -19.38
N ASP A 342 24.46 41.03 -19.09
CA ASP A 342 25.85 41.24 -19.50
C ASP A 342 26.85 40.30 -18.80
N ALA A 343 26.47 39.72 -17.64
CA ALA A 343 27.24 38.71 -16.94
C ALA A 343 27.50 37.43 -17.77
N PHE A 344 26.73 37.22 -18.85
CA PHE A 344 26.83 36.07 -19.73
C PHE A 344 27.63 36.36 -21.02
N GLY A 345 28.16 37.58 -21.15
CA GLY A 345 28.97 38.01 -22.29
C GLY A 345 28.24 38.92 -23.27
N LYS A 346 29.01 39.47 -24.21
CA LYS A 346 28.52 40.46 -25.18
C LYS A 346 27.41 39.88 -26.05
N GLY A 347 26.27 40.57 -26.09
CA GLY A 347 25.12 40.22 -26.94
C GLY A 347 23.99 39.48 -26.22
N ALA A 348 24.20 39.03 -24.98
CA ALA A 348 23.11 38.61 -24.11
C ALA A 348 22.23 39.83 -23.78
N TYR A 349 20.92 39.70 -23.95
CA TYR A 349 19.99 40.80 -23.68
C TYR A 349 18.83 40.40 -22.77
N GLN A 350 18.61 39.11 -22.55
CA GLN A 350 17.54 38.63 -21.67
C GLN A 350 17.96 37.34 -20.93
N VAL A 351 17.72 37.29 -19.62
CA VAL A 351 17.76 36.06 -18.82
C VAL A 351 16.38 35.43 -18.79
N HIS A 352 16.25 34.19 -19.26
CA HIS A 352 14.93 33.57 -19.44
C HIS A 352 14.55 32.59 -18.32
N ARG A 353 15.46 31.70 -17.93
CA ARG A 353 15.24 30.71 -16.87
C ARG A 353 16.46 30.61 -15.96
N LYS A 354 16.21 30.32 -14.69
CA LYS A 354 17.26 29.96 -13.74
C LYS A 354 16.80 28.83 -12.83
N GLN A 355 17.73 27.93 -12.53
CA GLN A 355 17.48 26.78 -11.67
C GLN A 355 18.74 26.47 -10.85
N LEU A 356 18.57 26.30 -9.54
CA LEU A 356 19.61 25.86 -8.62
C LEU A 356 19.52 24.36 -8.43
N LEU A 357 20.58 23.64 -8.78
CA LEU A 357 20.67 22.18 -8.75
C LEU A 357 21.99 21.78 -8.09
N TRP A 358 21.94 21.32 -6.84
CA TRP A 358 23.07 20.69 -6.12
C TRP A 358 24.41 21.43 -6.28
N GLY A 359 24.44 22.68 -5.86
CA GLY A 359 25.67 23.50 -5.91
C GLY A 359 25.95 24.13 -7.27
N LYS A 360 25.03 24.02 -8.24
CA LYS A 360 25.13 24.69 -9.54
C LYS A 360 23.97 25.64 -9.74
N LEU A 361 24.24 26.84 -10.25
CA LEU A 361 23.26 27.77 -10.78
C LEU A 361 23.22 27.64 -12.30
N MET A 362 22.16 27.03 -12.83
CA MET A 362 21.90 26.91 -14.27
C MET A 362 21.12 28.12 -14.74
N VAL A 363 21.56 28.78 -15.80
CA VAL A 363 20.89 29.96 -16.37
C VAL A 363 20.74 29.83 -17.87
N GLN A 364 19.51 29.94 -18.34
CA GLN A 364 19.22 30.08 -19.75
C GLN A 364 19.09 31.56 -20.11
N THR A 365 19.83 32.00 -21.11
CA THR A 365 19.84 33.38 -21.60
C THR A 365 19.55 33.44 -23.09
N ILE A 366 19.12 34.59 -23.58
CA ILE A 366 18.86 34.84 -25.00
C ILE A 366 19.87 35.86 -25.51
N PHE A 367 20.57 35.47 -26.57
CA PHE A 367 21.49 36.31 -27.32
C PHE A 367 20.82 36.81 -28.59
N ASP A 368 21.30 37.96 -29.07
CA ASP A 368 20.83 38.59 -30.30
C ASP A 368 19.32 38.92 -30.28
N LYS A 369 18.98 40.21 -30.21
CA LYS A 369 17.58 40.65 -30.16
C LYS A 369 16.76 40.22 -31.39
N THR A 370 17.43 39.97 -32.52
CA THR A 370 16.82 39.60 -33.79
C THR A 370 16.67 38.08 -33.91
N GLU A 371 17.76 37.33 -33.75
CA GLU A 371 17.77 35.87 -33.94
C GLU A 371 17.24 35.10 -32.71
N LYS A 372 17.33 35.71 -31.52
CA LYS A 372 16.89 35.13 -30.24
C LYS A 372 17.50 33.77 -29.94
N THR A 373 18.81 33.64 -30.13
CA THR A 373 19.57 32.41 -29.93
C THR A 373 19.69 32.11 -28.45
N PRO A 374 18.99 31.10 -27.91
CA PRO A 374 19.06 30.80 -26.50
C PRO A 374 20.32 29.99 -26.18
N ARG A 375 20.93 30.25 -25.03
CA ARG A 375 22.15 29.63 -24.55
C ARG A 375 22.02 29.22 -23.10
N LEU A 376 22.71 28.16 -22.72
CA LEU A 376 22.73 27.67 -21.34
C LEU A 376 24.11 27.87 -20.71
N PHE A 377 24.10 28.45 -19.51
CA PHE A 377 25.27 28.69 -18.69
C PHE A 377 25.12 28.00 -17.34
N TYR A 378 26.26 27.79 -16.66
CA TYR A 378 26.27 27.43 -15.26
C TYR A 378 27.30 28.23 -14.46
N ALA A 379 27.08 28.31 -13.16
CA ALA A 379 28.06 28.77 -12.19
C ALA A 379 28.12 27.82 -10.98
N ASP A 380 29.29 27.67 -10.39
CA ASP A 380 29.50 26.90 -9.17
C ASP A 380 29.09 27.70 -7.93
N LEU A 381 28.56 27.00 -6.93
CA LEU A 381 28.19 27.56 -5.64
C LEU A 381 28.88 26.80 -4.49
N PRO A 382 29.34 27.49 -3.43
CA PRO A 382 29.37 28.95 -3.29
C PRO A 382 30.29 29.60 -4.36
N PRO A 383 30.01 30.86 -4.76
CA PRO A 383 30.86 31.54 -5.72
C PRO A 383 32.28 31.74 -5.14
N ARG A 384 33.31 31.55 -5.98
CA ARG A 384 34.71 31.76 -5.58
C ARG A 384 35.06 33.23 -5.37
N GLU A 385 34.35 34.10 -6.07
CA GLU A 385 34.52 35.55 -6.04
C GLU A 385 33.26 36.23 -5.51
N GLU A 386 33.26 37.56 -5.52
CA GLU A 386 32.11 38.35 -5.11
C GLU A 386 30.88 38.01 -5.97
N ALA A 387 31.03 37.91 -7.30
CA ALA A 387 29.98 37.50 -8.22
C ALA A 387 30.24 36.08 -8.78
N PRO A 388 29.19 35.32 -9.14
CA PRO A 388 29.39 34.04 -9.81
C PRO A 388 29.99 34.23 -11.21
N SER A 389 30.98 33.39 -11.55
CA SER A 389 31.53 33.30 -12.89
C SER A 389 30.73 32.27 -13.70
N PHE A 390 30.25 32.66 -14.87
CA PHE A 390 29.41 31.82 -15.72
C PHE A 390 30.21 31.16 -16.85
N SER A 391 30.08 29.85 -16.94
CA SER A 391 30.64 29.05 -18.03
C SER A 391 29.53 28.66 -19.01
N LEU A 392 29.79 28.87 -20.31
CA LEU A 392 28.87 28.45 -21.37
C LEU A 392 28.89 26.92 -21.48
N ILE A 393 27.71 26.31 -21.46
CA ILE A 393 27.54 24.89 -21.78
C ILE A 393 27.32 24.71 -23.27
N GLY A 394 26.42 25.51 -23.86
CA GLY A 394 26.13 25.46 -25.29
C GLY A 394 24.87 26.21 -25.67
N ASP A 395 24.61 26.23 -26.98
CA ASP A 395 23.36 26.74 -27.54
C ASP A 395 22.21 25.75 -27.27
N VAL A 396 21.01 26.29 -27.08
CA VAL A 396 19.79 25.49 -26.90
C VAL A 396 18.76 25.90 -27.95
N ASN A 397 17.94 24.97 -28.42
CA ASN A 397 17.03 25.27 -29.54
C ASN A 397 15.63 25.75 -29.10
N TRP A 398 15.42 25.97 -27.79
CA TRP A 398 14.11 26.31 -27.25
C TRP A 398 14.19 27.43 -26.23
N ILE A 399 13.52 28.56 -26.50
CA ILE A 399 13.45 29.66 -25.54
C ILE A 399 12.73 29.21 -24.26
N ASN A 400 11.60 28.49 -24.35
CA ASN A 400 10.77 28.17 -23.17
C ASN A 400 11.10 26.84 -22.46
N ALA A 401 12.32 26.33 -22.62
CA ALA A 401 12.74 25.07 -22.01
C ALA A 401 12.58 25.09 -20.48
N ARG A 402 12.12 23.98 -19.90
CA ARG A 402 12.19 23.73 -18.47
C ARG A 402 13.59 23.22 -18.14
N ILE A 403 14.18 23.72 -17.06
CA ILE A 403 15.38 23.13 -16.47
C ILE A 403 14.94 22.23 -15.32
N PHE A 404 15.36 20.98 -15.34
CA PHE A 404 15.06 19.99 -14.31
C PHE A 404 16.28 19.10 -14.08
N GLY A 405 16.30 18.33 -12.99
CA GLY A 405 17.45 17.48 -12.72
C GLY A 405 17.19 16.34 -11.76
N CYS A 406 18.05 15.34 -11.84
CA CYS A 406 18.11 14.22 -10.92
C CYS A 406 19.56 13.95 -10.49
N ARG A 407 19.76 13.37 -9.30
CA ARG A 407 21.09 13.07 -8.75
C ARG A 407 21.13 11.69 -8.10
N THR A 408 22.22 10.97 -8.34
CA THR A 408 22.60 9.73 -7.65
C THR A 408 23.93 9.93 -6.94
N ALA A 409 24.49 8.85 -6.37
CA ALA A 409 25.84 8.91 -5.83
C ALA A 409 26.91 9.01 -6.95
N GLN A 410 26.55 8.61 -8.17
CA GLN A 410 27.47 8.46 -9.30
C GLN A 410 27.38 9.61 -10.29
N THR A 411 26.22 10.26 -10.42
CA THR A 411 26.01 11.31 -11.42
C THR A 411 25.01 12.37 -10.97
N THR A 412 25.13 13.55 -11.56
CA THR A 412 24.08 14.58 -11.56
C THR A 412 23.68 14.82 -13.00
N VAL A 413 22.39 14.73 -13.28
CA VAL A 413 21.82 14.97 -14.61
C VAL A 413 20.98 16.22 -14.59
N VAL A 414 21.19 17.08 -15.59
CA VAL A 414 20.34 18.25 -15.86
C VAL A 414 19.68 18.07 -17.21
N GLY A 415 18.35 18.12 -17.23
CA GLY A 415 17.56 18.15 -18.45
C GLY A 415 17.10 19.57 -18.77
N VAL A 416 17.13 19.90 -20.05
CA VAL A 416 16.63 21.16 -20.60
C VAL A 416 15.71 20.88 -21.78
N GLY A 417 14.41 21.12 -21.61
CA GLY A 417 13.42 20.85 -22.67
C GLY A 417 11.98 20.93 -22.19
N VAL A 418 11.04 20.51 -23.04
CA VAL A 418 9.60 20.44 -22.71
C VAL A 418 9.04 19.07 -23.12
N THR A 419 8.91 18.83 -24.42
CA THR A 419 8.59 17.52 -25.00
C THR A 419 9.84 16.87 -25.59
N GLU A 420 10.68 17.69 -26.21
CA GLU A 420 12.02 17.32 -26.65
C GLU A 420 13.03 18.18 -25.87
N GLY A 421 14.28 17.75 -25.84
CA GLY A 421 15.33 18.50 -25.18
C GLY A 421 16.69 17.86 -25.30
N PHE A 422 17.53 18.15 -24.32
CA PHE A 422 18.77 17.43 -24.11
C PHE A 422 19.04 17.24 -22.62
N LEU A 423 19.94 16.30 -22.35
CA LEU A 423 20.46 15.98 -21.03
C LEU A 423 21.95 16.34 -20.98
N LEU A 424 22.38 16.79 -19.83
CA LEU A 424 23.78 17.03 -19.47
C LEU A 424 24.10 16.18 -18.26
N PHE A 425 25.22 15.46 -18.33
CA PHE A 425 25.71 14.63 -17.24
C PHE A 425 26.93 15.29 -16.64
N LEU A 426 26.93 15.49 -15.32
CA LEU A 426 28.10 15.98 -14.61
C LEU A 426 28.99 14.78 -14.26
N GLU A 427 30.14 14.68 -14.94
CA GLU A 427 31.14 13.65 -14.71
C GLU A 427 32.38 14.29 -14.07
N GLY A 428 32.54 14.08 -12.75
CA GLY A 428 33.52 14.84 -11.98
C GLY A 428 33.15 16.32 -11.96
N ASP A 429 34.02 17.17 -12.51
CA ASP A 429 33.85 18.63 -12.56
C ASP A 429 33.41 19.16 -13.93
N ALA A 430 33.21 18.27 -14.92
CA ALA A 430 32.89 18.66 -16.29
C ALA A 430 31.50 18.15 -16.71
N TRP A 431 30.78 18.98 -17.47
CA TRP A 431 29.55 18.57 -18.12
C TRP A 431 29.86 17.79 -19.41
N SER A 432 29.10 16.73 -19.65
CA SER A 432 29.10 16.02 -20.92
C SER A 432 28.66 16.92 -22.08
N SER A 433 28.91 16.47 -23.30
CA SER A 433 28.20 17.03 -24.46
C SER A 433 26.68 16.82 -24.31
N PRO A 434 25.84 17.73 -24.85
CA PRO A 434 24.39 17.57 -24.83
C PRO A 434 23.92 16.27 -25.48
N VAL A 435 23.18 15.46 -24.72
CA VAL A 435 22.56 14.22 -25.22
C VAL A 435 21.11 14.52 -25.57
N LYS A 436 20.76 14.49 -26.86
CA LYS A 436 19.39 14.75 -27.31
C LYS A 436 18.41 13.71 -26.77
N ILE A 437 17.20 14.16 -26.45
CA ILE A 437 16.08 13.33 -26.04
C ILE A 437 14.81 13.80 -26.76
N ASP A 438 14.08 12.87 -27.33
CA ASP A 438 12.91 13.16 -28.17
C ASP A 438 11.58 13.07 -27.39
N ASN A 439 11.61 12.54 -26.16
CA ASN A 439 10.40 12.36 -25.36
C ASN A 439 10.62 12.59 -23.84
N ILE A 440 10.55 13.86 -23.44
CA ILE A 440 10.45 14.30 -22.05
C ILE A 440 8.99 14.12 -21.62
N GLY A 441 8.67 12.91 -21.14
CA GLY A 441 7.35 12.55 -20.64
C GLY A 441 7.41 11.53 -19.51
N GLY A 442 6.36 11.48 -18.69
CA GLY A 442 6.23 10.52 -17.59
C GLY A 442 7.07 10.86 -16.35
N ALA A 443 7.38 9.83 -15.55
CA ALA A 443 8.14 9.96 -14.32
C ALA A 443 9.65 10.05 -14.64
N PHE A 444 10.27 11.17 -14.26
CA PHE A 444 11.70 11.40 -14.44
C PHE A 444 12.47 11.06 -13.15
N GLY A 445 13.63 10.43 -13.30
CA GLY A 445 14.57 10.16 -12.21
C GLY A 445 15.95 9.77 -12.72
N CYS A 446 16.84 9.39 -11.80
CA CYS A 446 18.14 8.84 -12.13
C CYS A 446 18.34 7.48 -11.43
N HIS A 447 19.07 6.59 -12.08
CA HIS A 447 19.50 5.30 -11.53
C HIS A 447 20.95 5.05 -11.92
N ALA A 448 21.80 4.73 -10.95
CA ALA A 448 23.25 4.62 -11.16
C ALA A 448 23.81 5.84 -11.91
N GLY A 449 24.41 5.66 -13.09
CA GLY A 449 24.94 6.73 -13.95
C GLY A 449 23.96 7.22 -15.03
N GLU A 450 22.68 6.82 -14.96
CA GLU A 450 21.72 6.98 -16.04
C GLU A 450 20.58 7.92 -15.64
N ALA A 451 20.09 8.69 -16.61
CA ALA A 451 18.80 9.37 -16.52
C ALA A 451 17.71 8.42 -17.02
N VAL A 452 16.56 8.40 -16.35
CA VAL A 452 15.45 7.49 -16.67
C VAL A 452 14.15 8.27 -16.77
N PHE A 453 13.46 8.13 -17.90
CA PHE A 453 12.09 8.60 -18.11
C PHE A 453 11.19 7.37 -18.22
N THR A 454 10.29 7.19 -17.25
CA THR A 454 9.32 6.08 -17.26
C THR A 454 7.96 6.58 -17.72
N ASN A 455 7.49 6.11 -18.87
CA ASN A 455 6.21 6.48 -19.42
C ASN A 455 5.03 5.77 -18.70
N PRO A 456 3.77 6.17 -18.94
CA PRO A 456 2.59 5.55 -18.32
C PRO A 456 2.31 4.09 -18.68
N PHE A 457 3.14 3.47 -19.51
CA PHE A 457 3.07 2.05 -19.90
C PHE A 457 4.31 1.28 -19.43
N GLY A 458 5.12 1.86 -18.54
CA GLY A 458 6.34 1.24 -18.03
C GLY A 458 7.48 1.18 -19.06
N GLY A 459 7.35 1.81 -20.23
CA GLY A 459 8.47 1.99 -21.15
C GLY A 459 9.45 2.98 -20.57
N GLN A 460 10.74 2.69 -20.69
CA GLN A 460 11.79 3.52 -20.11
C GLN A 460 12.73 4.04 -21.18
N GLU A 461 12.90 5.36 -21.27
CA GLU A 461 14.02 5.95 -21.99
C GLU A 461 15.18 6.16 -21.03
N ARG A 462 16.29 5.46 -21.28
CA ARG A 462 17.47 5.40 -20.41
C ARG A 462 18.63 6.06 -21.13
N CYS A 463 19.15 7.13 -20.54
CA CYS A 463 20.16 7.96 -21.18
C CYS A 463 21.45 7.99 -20.38
N THR A 464 22.56 8.02 -21.10
CA THR A 464 23.93 8.18 -20.63
C THR A 464 24.60 9.28 -21.46
N PRO A 465 25.83 9.72 -21.12
CA PRO A 465 26.60 10.61 -21.98
C PRO A 465 26.80 10.10 -23.42
N ALA A 466 26.73 8.78 -23.63
CA ALA A 466 26.88 8.15 -24.94
C ALA A 466 25.59 8.18 -25.80
N GLY A 467 24.44 8.53 -25.22
CA GLY A 467 23.15 8.53 -25.91
C GLY A 467 22.00 7.97 -25.08
N CYS A 468 20.81 7.97 -25.67
CA CYS A 468 19.59 7.40 -25.12
C CYS A 468 19.24 6.06 -25.76
N LYS A 469 18.76 5.13 -24.94
CA LYS A 469 18.22 3.84 -25.36
C LYS A 469 16.82 3.68 -24.79
N PHE A 470 15.87 3.39 -25.68
CA PHE A 470 14.53 3.01 -25.27
C PHE A 470 14.50 1.53 -24.86
N VAL A 471 13.98 1.27 -23.67
CA VAL A 471 13.59 -0.05 -23.19
C VAL A 471 12.08 -0.12 -23.31
N GLU A 472 11.62 -1.08 -24.10
CA GLU A 472 10.21 -1.27 -24.37
C GLU A 472 9.42 -1.52 -23.08
N GLY A 473 8.26 -0.86 -23.01
CA GLY A 473 7.30 -1.05 -21.94
C GLY A 473 6.25 -2.09 -22.31
N LEU A 474 5.08 -1.92 -21.72
CA LEU A 474 3.89 -2.66 -22.07
C LEU A 474 3.31 -2.10 -23.37
N ALA A 475 2.65 -2.96 -24.13
CA ALA A 475 1.87 -2.51 -25.27
C ALA A 475 0.78 -1.51 -24.79
N PRO A 476 0.49 -0.42 -25.52
CA PRO A 476 -0.42 0.65 -25.06
C PRO A 476 -1.83 0.17 -24.68
N GLU A 477 -2.30 -0.91 -25.29
CA GLU A 477 -3.57 -1.56 -25.00
C GLU A 477 -3.56 -2.35 -23.67
N TRP A 478 -2.37 -2.66 -23.17
CA TRP A 478 -2.20 -3.44 -21.95
C TRP A 478 -2.06 -2.51 -20.75
N LYS A 479 -3.03 -2.60 -19.84
CA LYS A 479 -3.00 -1.91 -18.55
C LYS A 479 -2.69 -2.93 -17.45
N PRO A 480 -1.65 -2.72 -16.62
CA PRO A 480 -1.35 -3.62 -15.50
C PRO A 480 -2.47 -3.68 -14.47
N PHE A 481 -3.18 -2.57 -14.34
CA PHE A 481 -4.31 -2.39 -13.45
C PHE A 481 -5.42 -1.71 -14.26
N THR A 482 -6.67 -2.08 -14.04
CA THR A 482 -7.82 -1.54 -14.79
C THR A 482 -8.28 -0.18 -14.25
N ASP A 483 -7.47 0.45 -13.40
CA ASP A 483 -7.95 1.36 -12.38
C ASP A 483 -7.60 2.82 -12.63
N LYS A 484 -8.14 3.69 -11.77
CA LYS A 484 -8.11 5.15 -11.95
C LYS A 484 -6.80 5.79 -11.49
N ASP A 485 -6.26 5.34 -10.36
CA ASP A 485 -5.07 5.93 -9.76
C ASP A 485 -3.91 4.95 -9.84
N GLN A 486 -3.03 5.20 -10.78
CA GLN A 486 -1.83 4.41 -11.01
C GLN A 486 -0.59 5.28 -10.99
N TYR A 487 0.42 4.80 -10.28
CA TYR A 487 1.72 5.43 -10.19
C TYR A 487 2.83 4.51 -10.67
N TRP A 488 3.87 5.12 -11.21
CA TRP A 488 4.99 4.45 -11.83
C TRP A 488 6.30 5.06 -11.33
N SER A 489 7.29 4.22 -11.08
CA SER A 489 8.64 4.69 -10.77
C SER A 489 9.70 3.70 -11.23
N ASP A 490 10.88 4.21 -11.55
CA ASP A 490 12.07 3.35 -11.65
C ASP A 490 12.52 2.95 -10.24
N LEU A 491 12.70 1.65 -10.05
CA LEU A 491 13.21 1.05 -8.83
C LEU A 491 14.24 -0.03 -9.20
N SER A 492 15.50 0.31 -9.01
CA SER A 492 16.66 -0.52 -9.34
C SER A 492 16.70 -0.97 -10.80
N GLY A 493 16.37 -0.05 -11.71
CA GLY A 493 16.32 -0.32 -13.14
C GLY A 493 15.15 -1.19 -13.61
N LYS A 494 14.20 -1.45 -12.73
CA LYS A 494 12.91 -2.06 -13.03
C LYS A 494 11.80 -1.04 -12.82
N VAL A 495 10.62 -1.35 -13.33
CA VAL A 495 9.42 -0.54 -13.13
C VAL A 495 8.68 -1.05 -11.91
N LEU A 496 8.48 -0.17 -10.92
CA LEU A 496 7.49 -0.35 -9.86
C LEU A 496 6.20 0.35 -10.28
N ALA A 497 5.14 -0.41 -10.45
CA ALA A 497 3.79 0.10 -10.66
C ALA A 497 2.94 -0.16 -9.41
N VAL A 498 2.29 0.88 -8.89
CA VAL A 498 1.39 0.77 -7.73
C VAL A 498 0.04 1.37 -8.09
N ALA A 499 -1.05 0.69 -7.76
CA ALA A 499 -2.40 1.16 -8.02
C ALA A 499 -3.35 0.86 -6.87
N THR A 500 -4.30 1.76 -6.62
CA THR A 500 -5.54 1.41 -5.95
C THR A 500 -6.40 0.70 -6.98
N THR A 501 -6.84 -0.51 -6.68
CA THR A 501 -7.69 -1.24 -7.62
C THR A 501 -9.17 -0.94 -7.38
N ASP A 502 -10.09 -1.65 -8.04
CA ASP A 502 -11.52 -1.51 -7.79
C ASP A 502 -11.86 -1.56 -6.28
N ARG A 503 -13.10 -1.20 -5.91
CA ARG A 503 -13.52 -0.99 -4.51
C ARG A 503 -13.14 -2.09 -3.53
N ARG A 504 -12.85 -3.31 -4.00
CA ARG A 504 -12.44 -4.41 -3.14
C ARG A 504 -11.11 -5.05 -3.56
N GLY A 505 -10.42 -4.57 -4.59
CA GLY A 505 -9.23 -5.24 -5.12
C GLY A 505 -7.94 -4.98 -4.34
N ALA A 506 -7.99 -4.13 -3.30
CA ALA A 506 -6.86 -3.67 -2.50
C ALA A 506 -5.91 -2.71 -3.24
N VAL A 507 -4.92 -2.20 -2.52
CA VAL A 507 -3.74 -1.57 -3.14
C VAL A 507 -2.83 -2.68 -3.62
N ARG A 508 -2.46 -2.63 -4.89
CA ARG A 508 -1.65 -3.66 -5.56
C ARG A 508 -0.40 -3.05 -6.17
N TYR A 509 0.60 -3.89 -6.37
CA TYR A 509 1.82 -3.50 -7.05
C TYR A 509 2.37 -4.61 -7.93
N ARG A 510 3.12 -4.20 -8.96
CA ARG A 510 3.92 -5.06 -9.82
C ARG A 510 5.33 -4.48 -9.89
N TRP A 511 6.32 -5.36 -9.94
CA TRP A 511 7.72 -4.97 -10.06
C TRP A 511 8.45 -5.92 -11.01
N SER A 512 8.86 -5.40 -12.18
CA SER A 512 9.59 -6.14 -13.20
C SER A 512 10.25 -5.20 -14.21
N GLU A 513 10.97 -5.73 -15.19
CA GLU A 513 11.34 -4.96 -16.38
C GLU A 513 10.09 -4.45 -17.12
N GLY A 514 10.16 -3.28 -17.76
CA GLY A 514 9.02 -2.63 -18.41
C GLY A 514 8.18 -3.56 -19.30
N LYS A 515 8.82 -4.16 -20.31
CA LYS A 515 8.23 -5.16 -21.21
C LYS A 515 7.66 -6.41 -20.52
N ASN A 516 8.19 -6.76 -19.35
CA ASN A 516 7.85 -7.98 -18.62
C ASN A 516 6.89 -7.70 -17.47
N LEU A 517 6.46 -6.46 -17.26
CA LEU A 517 5.59 -6.10 -16.14
C LEU A 517 4.22 -6.79 -16.21
N GLY A 518 3.79 -7.17 -17.42
CA GLY A 518 2.52 -7.85 -17.63
C GLY A 518 2.56 -9.36 -17.62
N THR A 519 3.72 -9.94 -17.89
CA THR A 519 3.91 -11.39 -18.02
C THR A 519 4.66 -11.98 -16.82
N GLU A 520 5.71 -11.32 -16.36
CA GLU A 520 6.58 -11.78 -15.26
C GLU A 520 6.38 -10.97 -13.97
N GLY A 521 5.86 -9.74 -14.07
CA GLY A 521 5.54 -8.92 -12.91
C GLY A 521 4.40 -9.53 -12.12
N THR A 522 4.73 -10.31 -11.09
CA THR A 522 3.75 -10.90 -10.17
C THR A 522 2.89 -9.80 -9.57
N ASP A 523 1.59 -9.91 -9.77
CA ASP A 523 0.59 -9.01 -9.21
C ASP A 523 0.44 -9.28 -7.71
N MET A 524 1.04 -8.42 -6.89
CA MET A 524 1.08 -8.58 -5.44
C MET A 524 0.17 -7.58 -4.75
N VAL A 525 -0.44 -8.04 -3.66
CA VAL A 525 -1.27 -7.20 -2.81
C VAL A 525 -0.37 -6.48 -1.81
N LEU A 526 -0.36 -5.15 -1.88
CA LEU A 526 0.40 -4.30 -0.96
C LEU A 526 -0.38 -4.11 0.35
N PHE A 527 -1.61 -3.61 0.24
CA PHE A 527 -2.40 -3.18 1.39
C PHE A 527 -3.87 -3.52 1.17
N ASP A 528 -4.44 -4.37 2.04
CA ASP A 528 -5.87 -4.63 2.09
C ASP A 528 -6.60 -3.45 2.75
N ASP A 529 -7.15 -2.63 1.87
CA ASP A 529 -7.83 -1.40 2.22
C ASP A 529 -9.21 -1.61 2.84
N LEU A 530 -9.72 -2.84 2.90
CA LEU A 530 -11.00 -3.14 3.55
C LEU A 530 -10.86 -3.77 4.92
N VAL A 531 -9.65 -3.94 5.48
CA VAL A 531 -9.50 -4.55 6.81
C VAL A 531 -9.09 -3.50 7.84
N LYS A 532 -9.95 -3.34 8.85
CA LYS A 532 -9.77 -2.45 10.00
C LYS A 532 -10.43 -3.03 11.24
N ASP A 533 -9.77 -2.84 12.37
CA ASP A 533 -10.14 -3.32 13.70
C ASP A 533 -10.56 -4.81 13.70
N GLY A 534 -9.83 -5.65 12.93
CA GLY A 534 -10.10 -7.09 12.82
C GLY A 534 -11.46 -7.43 12.16
N ALA A 535 -11.94 -6.58 11.27
CA ALA A 535 -13.16 -6.79 10.49
C ALA A 535 -13.02 -6.26 9.06
N VAL A 536 -13.73 -6.91 8.13
CA VAL A 536 -13.88 -6.41 6.76
C VAL A 536 -14.88 -5.25 6.75
N GLN A 537 -14.50 -4.14 6.14
CA GLN A 537 -15.25 -2.90 6.03
C GLN A 537 -15.99 -2.84 4.69
N GLU A 538 -17.05 -2.03 4.64
CA GLU A 538 -17.80 -1.77 3.42
C GLU A 538 -17.09 -0.75 2.50
N GLU A 539 -16.32 0.17 3.09
CA GLU A 539 -15.59 1.24 2.40
C GLU A 539 -14.07 1.09 2.53
N SER A 540 -13.36 1.57 1.51
CA SER A 540 -11.89 1.62 1.51
C SER A 540 -11.36 2.51 2.63
N THR A 541 -10.37 2.00 3.34
CA THR A 541 -9.57 2.74 4.32
C THR A 541 -8.43 3.52 3.69
N VAL A 542 -8.23 3.43 2.37
CA VAL A 542 -7.28 4.26 1.63
C VAL A 542 -8.01 5.45 1.03
N LEU A 543 -7.73 6.63 1.58
CA LEU A 543 -8.31 7.90 1.16
C LEU A 543 -7.48 8.61 0.08
N GLY A 544 -6.22 8.18 -0.09
CA GLY A 544 -5.30 8.69 -1.09
C GLY A 544 -3.99 7.90 -1.10
N MET A 545 -3.36 7.83 -2.27
CA MET A 545 -2.03 7.22 -2.44
C MET A 545 -1.07 8.11 -3.23
N MET A 546 0.21 8.16 -2.85
CA MET A 546 1.28 8.81 -3.62
C MET A 546 2.49 7.88 -3.69
N LEU A 547 3.20 7.85 -4.82
CA LEU A 547 4.46 7.12 -4.98
C LEU A 547 5.59 8.09 -5.32
N GLY A 548 6.71 7.96 -4.61
CA GLY A 548 7.98 8.58 -4.98
C GLY A 548 9.10 7.55 -5.02
N GLY A 549 9.79 7.43 -6.15
CA GLY A 549 10.97 6.55 -6.29
C GLY A 549 12.27 7.32 -6.43
N ARG A 550 13.37 6.67 -6.04
CA ARG A 550 14.76 7.16 -6.09
C ARG A 550 15.68 5.98 -6.31
N GLY A 551 16.21 5.81 -7.52
CA GLY A 551 17.31 4.88 -7.79
C GLY A 551 17.08 3.45 -7.28
N ASP A 552 17.44 3.18 -6.04
CA ASP A 552 17.39 1.90 -5.33
C ASP A 552 16.27 1.75 -4.28
N PHE A 553 15.43 2.77 -4.05
CA PHE A 553 14.28 2.68 -3.15
C PHE A 553 13.07 3.48 -3.64
N ALA A 554 11.89 3.15 -3.13
CA ALA A 554 10.68 3.95 -3.32
C ALA A 554 9.85 4.02 -2.05
N VAL A 555 8.98 5.02 -1.96
CA VAL A 555 8.07 5.22 -0.84
C VAL A 555 6.66 5.43 -1.36
N VAL A 556 5.72 4.63 -0.85
CA VAL A 556 4.28 4.81 -1.02
C VAL A 556 3.72 5.45 0.22
N LEU A 557 3.06 6.60 0.05
CA LEU A 557 2.30 7.26 1.10
C LEU A 557 0.84 6.83 0.99
N LEU A 558 0.25 6.43 2.11
CA LEU A 558 -1.16 6.06 2.22
C LEU A 558 -1.84 7.00 3.22
N THR A 559 -2.84 7.76 2.77
CA THR A 559 -3.76 8.45 3.67
C THR A 559 -4.84 7.48 4.10
N THR A 560 -5.05 7.36 5.41
CA THR A 560 -6.06 6.48 6.02
C THR A 560 -6.85 7.21 7.11
N PRO A 561 -7.98 6.63 7.59
CA PRO A 561 -8.68 7.14 8.77
C PRO A 561 -7.85 7.18 10.06
N LYS A 562 -6.74 6.43 10.18
CA LYS A 562 -5.84 6.44 11.36
C LYS A 562 -4.62 7.36 11.18
N GLY A 563 -4.52 8.08 10.06
CA GLY A 563 -3.42 8.97 9.74
C GLY A 563 -2.77 8.70 8.38
N VAL A 564 -1.60 9.31 8.17
CA VAL A 564 -0.78 9.10 6.96
C VAL A 564 0.38 8.16 7.29
N TYR A 565 0.52 7.10 6.50
CA TYR A 565 1.55 6.08 6.66
C TYR A 565 2.48 6.03 5.46
N ALA A 566 3.72 5.61 5.69
CA ALA A 566 4.70 5.35 4.65
C ALA A 566 5.06 3.86 4.57
N LEU A 567 4.98 3.31 3.36
CA LEU A 567 5.50 1.99 3.00
C LEU A 567 6.73 2.18 2.10
N ARG A 568 7.82 1.49 2.44
CA ARG A 568 9.10 1.56 1.74
C ARG A 568 9.29 0.32 0.88
N PHE A 569 9.74 0.52 -0.35
CA PHE A 569 10.26 -0.51 -1.24
C PHE A 569 11.78 -0.39 -1.30
N GLY A 570 12.48 -1.50 -1.04
CA GLY A 570 13.91 -1.60 -1.27
C GLY A 570 14.25 -1.95 -2.73
N ALA A 571 15.55 -2.11 -3.00
CA ALA A 571 16.04 -2.49 -4.33
C ALA A 571 15.54 -3.86 -4.80
N ASP A 572 15.10 -4.71 -3.87
CA ASP A 572 14.52 -6.03 -4.11
C ASP A 572 13.03 -6.00 -4.43
N GLY A 573 12.43 -4.80 -4.52
CA GLY A 573 11.02 -4.61 -4.80
C GLY A 573 10.07 -5.07 -3.70
N LYS A 574 10.59 -5.44 -2.51
CA LYS A 574 9.74 -5.89 -1.40
C LYS A 574 9.29 -4.70 -0.56
N PRO A 575 7.99 -4.59 -0.25
CA PRO A 575 7.48 -3.54 0.61
C PRO A 575 7.67 -3.89 2.08
N GLN A 576 7.93 -2.86 2.88
CA GLN A 576 7.92 -2.92 4.34
C GLN A 576 7.42 -1.59 4.91
N PRO A 577 6.85 -1.54 6.12
CA PRO A 577 6.53 -0.27 6.76
C PRO A 577 7.82 0.53 6.98
N ALA A 578 7.79 1.83 6.69
CA ALA A 578 8.92 2.71 6.98
C ALA A 578 9.16 2.78 8.50
N THR A 579 10.41 2.96 8.91
CA THR A 579 10.76 3.19 10.32
C THR A 579 11.15 4.65 10.47
N ILE A 580 10.19 5.48 10.86
CA ILE A 580 10.32 6.93 10.91
C ILE A 580 10.79 7.37 12.29
N GLN A 581 11.92 8.06 12.32
CA GLN A 581 12.38 8.80 13.48
C GLN A 581 11.61 10.12 13.56
N LYS A 582 10.90 10.36 14.67
CA LYS A 582 10.06 11.55 14.90
C LYS A 582 10.79 12.64 15.67
#